data_AF-A0A1R4HIY0-F1
#
_entry.id   AF-A0A1R4HIY0-F1
#
_cell.length_a   1.000
_cell.length_b   1.000
_cell.length_c   1.000
_cell.angle_alpha   90.00
_cell.angle_beta   90.00
_cell.angle_gamma   90.00
#
_symmetry.space_group_name_H-M   'P 1'
#
loop_
_entity.id
_entity.type
_entity.pdbx_description
1 polymer ?
#
loop_
_entity_poly.entity_id
_entity_poly.type
_entity_poly.pdbx_seq_one_letter_code
_entity_poly.pdbx_strand_id
1 'polypeptide(L)'
;MRYYNAQKVRLGEEFRDEAFETIGRIKEFPLAWHPLSETIRRCQMRRFPYGLIYEPSESEIVIIAVAHIHQEPEYWRIRRQ
;
A
#
# COMPACT_ATOMS: atom_id res chain seq x y z
N MET A 1 4.44 -26.17 -24.07
CA MET A 1 4.07 -25.36 -22.89
C MET A 1 4.77 -24.01 -22.96
N ARG A 2 4.29 -23.10 -23.82
CA ARG A 2 4.77 -21.72 -23.91
C ARG A 2 3.81 -20.85 -23.11
N TYR A 3 4.13 -20.58 -21.85
CA TYR A 3 3.30 -19.74 -21.00
C TYR A 3 4.16 -18.99 -20.00
N TYR A 4 4.97 -18.03 -20.43
CA TYR A 4 5.52 -16.99 -19.54
C TYR A 4 5.98 -15.82 -20.41
N ASN A 5 5.76 -14.60 -19.89
CA ASN A 5 6.30 -13.32 -20.37
C ASN A 5 5.56 -12.59 -21.50
N ALA A 6 4.26 -12.38 -21.30
CA ALA A 6 3.68 -11.07 -21.59
C ALA A 6 3.60 -10.28 -20.26
N GLN A 7 4.74 -9.99 -19.62
CA GLN A 7 4.78 -8.98 -18.58
C GLN A 7 4.42 -7.65 -19.24
N LYS A 8 3.16 -7.25 -19.11
CA LYS A 8 2.64 -5.99 -19.64
C LYS A 8 3.38 -4.85 -18.94
N VAL A 9 4.41 -4.30 -19.59
CA VAL A 9 5.21 -3.15 -19.13
C VAL A 9 4.32 -2.04 -18.54
N ARG A 10 3.17 -1.78 -19.17
CA ARG A 10 2.18 -0.79 -18.73
C ARG A 10 1.54 -1.06 -17.37
N LEU A 11 1.37 -2.33 -16.98
CA LEU A 11 0.73 -2.67 -15.70
C LEU A 11 1.62 -2.27 -14.51
N GLY A 12 2.95 -2.33 -14.69
CA GLY A 12 3.90 -1.86 -13.68
C GLY A 12 3.89 -0.35 -13.52
N GLU A 13 3.80 0.39 -14.63
CA GLU A 13 3.68 1.86 -14.61
C GLU A 13 2.36 2.29 -13.96
N GLU A 14 1.24 1.69 -14.37
CA GLU A 14 -0.08 2.00 -13.80
C GLU A 14 -0.16 1.69 -12.30
N PHE A 15 0.49 0.62 -11.84
CA PHE A 15 0.59 0.29 -10.42
C PHE A 15 1.39 1.34 -9.64
N ARG A 16 2.55 1.73 -10.19
CA ARG A 16 3.40 2.75 -9.57
C ARG A 16 2.67 4.10 -9.47
N ASP A 17 1.98 4.49 -10.53
CA ASP A 17 1.27 5.77 -10.58
C ASP A 17 0.09 5.77 -9.57
N GLU A 18 -0.68 4.69 -9.49
CA GLU A 18 -1.72 4.54 -8.45
C GLU A 18 -1.13 4.55 -7.03
N ALA A 19 0.06 3.97 -6.82
CA ALA A 19 0.74 4.02 -5.53
C ALA A 19 1.09 5.46 -5.14
N PHE A 20 1.63 6.26 -6.07
CA PHE A 20 1.93 7.67 -5.82
C PHE A 20 0.68 8.51 -5.58
N GLU A 21 -0.41 8.29 -6.33
CA GLU A 21 -1.69 8.93 -6.05
C GLU A 21 -2.21 8.57 -4.65
N THR A 22 -2.05 7.30 -4.25
CA THR A 22 -2.42 6.85 -2.91
C THR A 22 -1.58 7.52 -1.83
N ILE A 23 -0.27 7.67 -2.04
CA ILE A 23 0.61 8.43 -1.13
C ILE A 23 0.18 9.90 -1.06
N GLY A 24 -0.21 10.52 -2.18
CA GLY A 24 -0.73 11.88 -2.20
C GLY A 24 -1.94 12.05 -1.28
N ARG A 25 -2.91 11.13 -1.38
CA ARG A 25 -4.07 11.10 -0.49
C ARG A 25 -3.67 10.91 0.98
N ILE A 26 -2.73 10.01 1.26
CA ILE A 26 -2.21 9.79 2.62
C ILE A 26 -1.58 11.06 3.18
N LYS A 27 -0.80 11.80 2.38
CA LYS A 27 -0.18 13.07 2.81
C LYS A 27 -1.21 14.15 3.12
N GLU A 28 -2.27 14.23 2.32
CA GLU A 28 -3.32 15.23 2.51
C GLU A 28 -4.17 14.93 3.75
N PHE A 29 -4.44 13.65 4.02
CA PHE A 29 -5.32 13.23 5.12
C PHE A 29 -4.74 12.06 5.92
N PRO A 30 -3.60 12.22 6.62
CA PRO A 30 -2.87 11.11 7.24
C PRO A 30 -3.68 10.31 8.27
N LEU A 31 -4.75 10.88 8.83
CA LEU A 31 -5.59 10.25 9.83
C LEU A 31 -6.97 9.78 9.29
N ALA A 32 -7.26 9.94 8.00
CA ALA A 32 -8.60 9.67 7.44
C ALA A 32 -8.95 8.18 7.33
N TRP A 33 -7.96 7.29 7.32
CA TRP A 33 -8.20 5.85 7.21
C TRP A 33 -8.28 5.19 8.57
N HIS A 34 -9.16 4.20 8.69
CA HIS A 34 -9.32 3.45 9.93
C HIS A 34 -8.00 2.83 10.39
N PRO A 35 -7.67 2.95 11.68
CA PRO A 35 -6.49 2.31 12.25
C PRO A 35 -6.58 0.78 12.13
N LEU A 36 -5.46 0.15 11.78
CA LEU A 36 -5.24 -1.28 11.98
C LEU A 36 -4.70 -1.56 13.40
N SER A 37 -4.04 -0.58 14.00
CA SER A 37 -3.60 -0.55 15.41
C SER A 37 -3.51 0.91 15.88
N GLU A 38 -3.02 1.16 17.10
CA GLU A 38 -2.89 2.52 17.66
C GLU A 38 -2.17 3.51 16.73
N THR A 39 -1.10 3.06 16.05
CA THR A 39 -0.29 3.93 15.18
C THR A 39 -0.32 3.53 13.71
N ILE A 40 -0.81 2.33 13.37
CA ILE A 40 -0.80 1.82 12.00
C ILE A 40 -2.13 2.05 11.32
N ARG A 41 -2.08 2.51 10.07
CA ARG A 41 -3.24 2.73 9.19
C ARG A 41 -3.04 2.05 7.85
N ARG A 42 -4.14 1.82 7.14
CA ARG A 42 -4.13 1.26 5.79
C ARG A 42 -5.01 2.06 4.83
N CYS A 43 -4.39 2.57 3.77
CA CYS A 43 -5.10 3.18 2.65
C CYS A 43 -5.12 2.21 1.47
N GLN A 44 -6.31 1.85 0.99
CA GLN A 44 -6.46 1.01 -0.19
C GLN A 44 -6.19 1.83 -1.47
N MET A 45 -5.52 1.21 -2.43
CA MET A 45 -5.46 1.71 -3.80
C MET A 45 -6.84 1.59 -4.46
N ARG A 46 -7.15 2.50 -5.37
CA ARG A 46 -8.45 2.48 -6.07
C ARG A 46 -8.50 1.46 -7.19
N ARG A 47 -7.40 1.32 -7.93
CA ARG A 47 -7.34 0.51 -9.17
C ARG A 47 -6.84 -0.91 -8.96
N PHE A 48 -6.17 -1.18 -7.85
CA PHE A 48 -5.56 -2.48 -7.57
C PHE A 48 -6.00 -2.99 -6.19
N PRO A 49 -6.13 -4.32 -6.01
CA PRO A 49 -6.45 -4.94 -4.72
C PRO A 49 -5.24 -4.91 -3.76
N TYR A 50 -4.61 -3.75 -3.60
CA TYR A 50 -3.48 -3.51 -2.72
C TYR A 50 -3.78 -2.35 -1.78
N GLY A 51 -3.17 -2.35 -0.60
CA GLY A 51 -3.20 -1.24 0.34
C GLY A 51 -1.80 -0.85 0.78
N LEU A 52 -1.59 0.46 0.96
CA LEU A 52 -0.42 1.00 1.62
C LEU A 52 -0.68 0.97 3.12
N ILE A 53 0.20 0.29 3.85
CA ILE A 53 0.24 0.24 5.30
C ILE A 53 1.27 1.27 5.74
N TYR A 54 0.85 2.19 6.60
CA TYR A 54 1.67 3.32 6.98
C TYR A 54 1.45 3.72 8.44
N GLU A 55 2.41 4.46 8.98
CA GLU A 55 2.39 5.04 10.31
C GLU A 55 2.59 6.55 10.18
N PRO A 56 1.55 7.37 10.44
CA PRO A 56 1.71 8.81 10.51
C PRO A 56 2.35 9.19 11.86
N SER A 57 3.36 10.07 11.81
CA SER A 57 3.93 10.75 12.97
C SER A 57 3.69 12.27 12.87
N GLU A 58 4.16 13.03 13.85
CA GLU A 58 4.04 14.50 13.83
C GLU A 58 4.84 15.16 12.71
N SER A 59 5.95 14.54 12.28
CA SER A 59 6.88 15.11 11.32
C SER A 59 6.92 14.38 9.97
N GLU A 60 6.47 13.13 9.91
CA GLU A 60 6.58 12.31 8.71
C GLU A 60 5.50 11.23 8.59
N ILE A 61 5.48 10.56 7.43
CA ILE A 61 4.64 9.39 7.19
C ILE A 61 5.55 8.27 6.70
N VAL A 62 5.59 7.18 7.46
CA VAL A 62 6.40 6.02 7.12
C VAL A 62 5.52 4.99 6.43
N ILE A 63 5.82 4.68 5.16
CA ILE A 63 5.18 3.56 4.45
C ILE A 63 5.89 2.27 4.85
N ILE A 64 5.18 1.38 5.56
CA ILE A 64 5.71 0.13 6.10
C ILE A 64 5.64 -0.98 5.05
N ALA A 65 4.54 -1.06 4.31
CA ALA A 65 4.32 -2.12 3.33
C ALA A 65 3.29 -1.73 2.26
N VAL A 66 3.39 -2.39 1.11
CA VAL A 66 2.34 -2.45 0.09
C VAL A 66 1.83 -3.89 0.05
N ALA A 67 0.60 -4.12 0.50
CA ALA A 67 0.06 -5.44 0.77
C ALA A 67 -1.19 -5.73 -0.05
N HIS A 68 -1.29 -6.92 -0.66
CA HIS A 68 -2.50 -7.35 -1.36
C HIS A 68 -3.62 -7.65 -0.36
N ILE A 69 -4.82 -7.09 -0.56
CA ILE A 69 -5.91 -7.14 0.44
C ILE A 69 -6.48 -8.54 0.68
N HIS A 70 -6.35 -9.45 -0.29
CA HIS A 70 -6.87 -10.82 -0.19
C HIS A 70 -5.83 -11.88 0.18
N GLN A 71 -4.55 -11.54 0.28
CA GLN A 71 -3.46 -12.52 0.48
C GLN A 71 -2.85 -12.39 1.89
N GLU A 72 -3.63 -12.79 2.89
CA GLU A 72 -3.23 -12.90 4.32
C GLU A 72 -3.22 -11.55 5.10
N PRO A 73 -4.18 -11.32 6.02
CA PRO A 73 -4.39 -10.03 6.69
C PRO A 73 -3.24 -9.46 7.54
N GLU A 74 -2.15 -10.19 7.81
CA GLU A 74 -1.20 -9.83 8.88
C GLU A 74 0.30 -9.99 8.55
N TYR A 75 0.69 -10.33 7.31
CA TYR A 75 2.11 -10.63 7.01
C TYR A 75 3.06 -9.45 7.29
N TRP A 76 2.57 -8.22 7.21
CA TRP A 76 3.33 -6.99 7.46
C TRP A 76 3.82 -6.86 8.92
N ARG A 77 3.21 -7.58 9.87
CA ARG A 77 3.63 -7.60 11.28
C ARG A 77 4.99 -8.28 11.49
N ILE A 78 5.46 -9.07 10.52
CA ILE A 78 6.68 -9.89 10.64
C ILE A 78 7.97 -9.07 10.41
N ARG A 79 7.89 -7.84 9.89
CA ARG A 79 9.08 -7.03 9.52
C ARG A 79 9.58 -6.07 10.60
N ARG A 80 9.10 -6.17 11.84
CA ARG A 80 9.71 -5.52 13.01
C ARG A 80 10.36 -6.58 13.91
N GLN A 81 11.62 -6.92 13.63
CA GLN A 81 12.57 -7.47 14.59
C GLN A 81 13.88 -6.71 14.44
#